data_AF-A0A9D8N3B0-F1
#
_entry.id   AF-A0A9D8N3B0-F1
#
_cell.length_a   1.000
_cell.length_b   1.000
_cell.length_c   1.000
_cell.angle_alpha   90.00
_cell.angle_beta   90.00
_cell.angle_gamma   90.00
#
_symmetry.space_group_name_H-M   'P 1'
#
loop_
_entity.id
_entity.type
_entity.pdbx_description
1 polymer ?
#
loop_
_entity_poly.entity_id
_entity_poly.type
_entity_poly.pdbx_seq_one_letter_code
_entity_poly.pdbx_strand_id
1 'polypeptide(L)' 'MMRKLFATLALLLAFSLNVIGQKITGVILDASTGDSLSLAGVTYKERKVSTIADLDGVFSIARINGATL' A
#
# COMPACT_ATOMS: atom_id res chain seq x y z
N MET A 1 36.96 -1.75 7.70
CA MET A 1 35.83 -2.70 7.89
C MET A 1 34.51 -1.97 8.15
N MET A 2 34.44 -1.03 9.12
CA MET A 2 33.23 -0.22 9.40
C MET A 2 32.65 0.51 8.18
N ARG A 3 33.48 1.12 7.32
CA ARG A 3 32.99 1.82 6.10
C ARG A 3 32.17 0.92 5.15
N LYS A 4 32.54 -0.37 5.04
CA LYS A 4 31.81 -1.33 4.20
C LYS A 4 30.48 -1.73 4.85
N LEU A 5 30.48 -1.93 6.17
CA LEU A 5 29.26 -2.22 6.94
C LEU A 5 28.24 -1.08 6.85
N PHE A 6 28.68 0.17 7.00
CA PHE A 6 27.82 1.35 6.86
C PHE A 6 27.25 1.47 5.44
N ALA A 7 28.06 1.24 4.41
CA ALA A 7 27.58 1.26 3.03
C ALA A 7 26.54 0.17 2.76
N THR A 8 26.75 -1.05 3.25
CA THR A 8 25.78 -2.16 3.13
C THR A 8 24.49 -1.86 3.87
N LEU A 9 24.55 -1.28 5.08
CA LEU A 9 23.37 -0.92 5.86
C LEU A 9 22.57 0.20 5.19
N ALA A 10 23.25 1.24 4.68
CA ALA A 10 22.62 2.33 3.93
C ALA A 10 21.93 1.82 2.66
N LEU A 11 22.56 0.87 1.95
CA LEU A 11 21.96 0.22 0.79
C LEU A 11 20.71 -0.57 1.18
N LEU A 12 20.77 -1.39 2.24
CA LEU A 12 19.61 -2.14 2.73
C LEU A 12 18.44 -1.22 3.10
N LEU A 13 18.74 -0.10 3.75
CA LEU A 13 17.74 0.90 4.16
C LEU A 13 17.08 1.54 2.93
N ALA A 14 17.85 1.90 1.90
CA ALA A 14 17.33 2.44 0.65
C ALA A 14 16.41 1.45 -0.09
N PHE A 15 16.72 0.15 -0.06
CA PHE A 15 15.85 -0.88 -0.66
C PHE A 15 14.54 -1.06 0.12
N SER A 16 14.55 -0.96 1.45
CA SER A 16 13.32 -1.08 2.27
C SER A 16 12.28 0.00 1.97
N LEU A 17 12.71 1.21 1.62
CA LEU A 17 11.81 2.33 1.29
C LEU A 17 11.01 2.07 -0.01
N ASN A 18 11.54 1.28 -0.94
CA ASN A 18 10.86 0.93 -2.20
C ASN A 18 9.68 -0.04 -2.01
N VAL A 19 9.65 -0.80 -0.90
CA VAL A 19 8.57 -1.73 -0.58
C VAL A 19 7.28 -0.98 -0.22
N ILE A 20 7.39 0.22 0.35
CA ILE A 20 6.24 1.04 0.75
C ILE A 20 5.49 1.60 -0.48
N GLY A 21 6.19 1.85 -1.59
CA GLY A 21 5.60 2.26 -2.86
C GLY A 21 4.79 1.18 -3.58
N GLN A 22 4.78 -0.06 -3.07
CA GLN A 22 4.05 -1.19 -3.63
C GLN A 22 2.65 -1.36 -3.02
N LYS A 23 2.05 -0.29 -2.48
CA LYS A 23 0.68 -0.31 -1.95
C LYS A 23 -0.12 0.89 -2.45
N ILE A 24 -1.41 0.69 -2.65
CA ILE A 24 -2.40 1.76 -2.81
C ILE A 24 -3.16 1.83 -1.50
N THR A 25 -3.16 2.99 -0.86
CA THR A 25 -3.83 3.22 0.42
C THR A 25 -4.76 4.41 0.30
N GLY A 26 -5.83 4.43 1.10
CA GLY A 26 -6.75 5.56 1.14
C GLY A 26 -7.83 5.37 2.21
N VAL A 27 -8.73 6.35 2.29
CA VAL A 27 -9.93 6.31 3.12
C VAL A 27 -11.14 6.43 2.22
N ILE A 28 -12.18 5.66 2.52
CA ILE A 28 -13.46 5.68 1.80
C ILE A 28 -14.42 6.57 2.60
N LEU A 29 -14.90 7.63 1.96
CA LEU A 29 -15.82 8.58 2.57
C LEU A 29 -17.15 8.59 1.82
N ASP A 30 -18.24 8.76 2.55
CA ASP A 30 -19.54 9.10 1.98
C ASP A 30 -19.48 10.53 1.41
N ALA A 31 -19.91 10.70 0.16
CA ALA A 31 -19.80 11.99 -0.51
C ALA A 31 -20.77 13.06 0.02
N SER A 32 -21.88 12.65 0.64
CA SER A 32 -22.92 13.55 1.15
C SER A 32 -22.66 13.99 2.59
N THR A 33 -22.13 13.09 3.44
CA THR A 33 -21.88 13.38 4.85
C THR A 33 -20.41 13.64 5.16
N GLY A 34 -19.49 13.14 4.35
CA GLY A 34 -18.05 13.15 4.63
C GLY A 34 -17.62 12.08 5.65
N ASP A 35 -18.53 11.21 6.09
CA ASP A 35 -18.22 10.16 7.07
C ASP A 35 -17.45 9.01 6.45
N SER A 36 -16.57 8.39 7.23
CA SER A 36 -15.88 7.16 6.82
C SER A 36 -16.83 5.98 6.67
N LEU A 37 -16.66 5.24 5.58
CA LEU A 37 -17.42 4.02 5.30
C LEU A 37 -16.62 2.79 5.73
N SER A 38 -17.02 2.22 6.88
CA SER A 38 -16.45 0.98 7.40
C SER A 38 -16.76 -0.23 6.51
N LEU A 39 -15.83 -1.19 6.45
CA LEU A 39 -16.02 -2.49 5.81
C LEU A 39 -16.37 -2.45 4.31
N ALA A 40 -16.15 -1.31 3.65
CA ALA A 40 -16.39 -1.17 2.22
C ALA A 40 -15.38 -2.01 1.41
N GLY A 41 -15.89 -2.70 0.39
CA GLY A 41 -15.09 -3.52 -0.52
C GLY A 41 -14.38 -2.67 -1.57
N VAL A 42 -13.06 -2.84 -1.69
CA VAL A 42 -12.23 -2.16 -2.70
C VAL A 42 -11.67 -3.20 -3.65
N THR A 43 -11.88 -3.01 -4.95
CA THR A 43 -11.36 -3.90 -5.99
C THR A 43 -10.46 -3.16 -6.96
N TYR A 44 -9.26 -3.69 -7.18
CA TYR A 44 -8.35 -3.18 -8.20
C TYR A 44 -8.72 -3.79 -9.57
N LYS A 45 -9.39 -2.98 -10.39
CA LYS A 45 -10.07 -3.35 -11.66
C LYS A 45 -9.26 -4.28 -12.58
N GLU A 46 -7.96 -4.08 -12.69
CA GLU A 46 -7.13 -4.79 -13.69
C GLU A 46 -6.49 -6.09 -13.18
N ARG A 47 -6.58 -6.40 -11.87
CA ARG A 47 -5.73 -7.45 -11.26
C ARG A 47 -6.46 -8.50 -10.43
N LYS A 48 -7.80 -8.48 -10.36
CA LYS A 48 -8.60 -9.38 -9.47
C LYS A 48 -8.11 -9.40 -8.02
N VAL A 49 -7.51 -8.30 -7.55
CA VAL A 49 -7.11 -8.12 -6.16
C VAL A 49 -8.17 -7.27 -5.49
N SER A 50 -8.66 -7.72 -4.36
CA SER A 50 -9.66 -7.00 -3.56
C SER A 50 -9.22 -6.97 -2.10
N THR A 51 -9.66 -5.94 -1.39
CA THR A 51 -9.50 -5.80 0.05
C THR A 51 -10.77 -5.21 0.66
N ILE A 52 -10.87 -5.23 1.98
CA ILE A 52 -11.95 -4.64 2.74
C ILE A 52 -11.35 -3.53 3.60
N ALA A 53 -12.01 -2.37 3.64
CA ALA A 53 -11.61 -1.28 4.52
C ALA A 53 -11.85 -1.63 6.00
N ASP A 54 -11.07 -1.06 6.90
CA ASP A 54 -11.26 -1.23 8.33
C ASP A 54 -12.48 -0.44 8.87
N LEU A 55 -12.60 -0.34 10.20
CA LEU A 55 -13.71 0.36 10.85
C LEU A 55 -13.66 1.88 10.66
N ASP A 56 -12.49 2.44 10.33
CA ASP A 56 -12.29 3.85 10.05
C ASP A 56 -12.37 4.15 8.54
N GLY A 57 -12.74 3.16 7.73
CA GLY A 57 -12.84 3.26 6.27
C GLY A 57 -11.48 3.28 5.57
N VAL A 58 -10.38 2.98 6.28
CA VAL A 58 -9.03 2.93 5.71
C VAL A 58 -8.85 1.61 4.96
N PHE A 59 -8.31 1.67 3.75
CA PHE A 59 -7.91 0.48 2.99
C PHE A 59 -6.44 0.52 2.61
N SER A 60 -5.87 -0.68 2.42
CA SER A 60 -4.55 -0.89 1.85
C SER A 60 -4.59 -2.10 0.93
N ILE A 61 -4.25 -1.91 -0.35
CA ILE A 61 -4.19 -2.97 -1.37
C ILE A 61 -2.79 -3.02 -1.97
N ALA A 62 -2.27 -4.22 -2.23
CA ALA A 62 -0.97 -4.38 -2.88
C ALA A 62 -1.01 -3.84 -4.31
N ARG A 63 -0.09 -2.93 -4.63
CA ARG A 63 0.12 -2.38 -5.97
C ARG A 63 1.04 -3.32 -6.75
N ILE A 64 0.47 -4.04 -7.70
CA ILE A 64 1.21 -4.92 -8.59
C ILE A 64 1.60 -4.12 -9.84
N ASN A 65 2.79 -3.51 -9.84
CA ASN A 65 3.35 -2.85 -11.01
C ASN A 65 4.03 -3.89 -11.90
N GLY A 66 3.54 -4.06 -13.14
CA GLY A 66 4.16 -4.93 -14.14
C GLY A 66 4.10 -6.42 -13.80
N ALA A 67 3.01 -7.09 -14.15
CA ALA A 67 3.02 -8.53 -14.28
C ALA A 67 2.44 -8.94 -15.64
N THR A 68 3.32 -9.45 -16.50
CA THR A 68 2.97 -10.61 -17.32
C THR A 68 2.72 -11.75 -16.32
N LEU A 69 1.54 -12.36 -16.43
CA LEU A 69 1.15 -13.53 -15.63
C LEU A 69 2.07 -14.72 -15.93
#